data_AF-A0A523MAD5-F1
#
_entry.id   AF-A0A523MAD5-F1
#
_cell.length_a   1.000
_cell.length_b   1.000
_cell.length_c   1.000
_cell.angle_alpha   90.00
_cell.angle_beta   90.00
_cell.angle_gamma   90.00
#
_symmetry.space_group_name_H-M   'P 1'
#
loop_
_entity.id
_entity.type
_entity.pdbx_description
1 polymer ?
#
loop_
_entity_poly.entity_id
_entity_poly.type
_entity_poly.pdbx_seq_one_letter_code
_entity_poly.pdbx_strand_id
1 'polypeptide(L)' 'LDFLMQEFNREANTLASKAAQLDATQRAIDLKVIIEQIREQVQNVE' A
#
# COMPACT_ATOMS: atom_id res chain seq x y z
N LEU A 1 3.88 -14.43 -1.54
CA LEU A 1 4.30 -13.01 -1.27
C LEU A 1 3.36 -12.27 -0.31
N ASP A 2 2.35 -12.95 0.24
CA ASP A 2 1.28 -12.38 1.05
C ASP A 2 1.72 -11.62 2.30
N PHE A 3 2.72 -12.13 3.04
CA PHE A 3 3.23 -11.43 4.22
C PHE A 3 3.74 -10.02 3.88
N LEU A 4 4.48 -9.88 2.78
CA LEU A 4 4.98 -8.57 2.36
C LEU A 4 3.85 -7.65 1.91
N MET A 5 2.82 -8.18 1.24
CA MET A 5 1.64 -7.37 0.86
C MET A 5 0.89 -6.85 2.08
N GLN A 6 0.80 -7.65 3.15
CA GLN A 6 0.19 -7.23 4.41
C GLN A 6 1.02 -6.16 5.11
N GLU A 7 2.33 -6.34 5.22
CA GLU A 7 3.21 -5.36 5.88
C GLU A 7 3.31 -4.04 5.10
N PHE A 8 3.32 -4.07 3.77
CA PHE A 8 3.27 -2.85 2.96
C PHE A 8 1.93 -2.11 3.12
N ASN A 9 0.80 -2.82 3.16
CA ASN A 9 -0.49 -2.19 3.43
C ASN A 9 -0.54 -1.55 4.83
N ARG A 10 0.05 -2.20 5.83
CA ARG A 10 0.15 -1.67 7.19
C ARG A 10 0.98 -0.39 7.24
N GLU A 11 2.10 -0.37 6.54
CA GLU A 11 2.96 0.82 6.46
C GLU A 11 2.27 1.97 5.72
N ALA A 12 1.61 1.69 4.59
CA ALA A 12 0.87 2.69 3.84
C ALA A 12 -0.28 3.31 4.66
N ASN A 13 -0.98 2.51 5.49
CA ASN A 13 -1.96 3.03 6.44
C ASN A 13 -1.33 3.90 7.54
N THR A 14 -0.13 3.57 8.01
CA THR A 14 0.60 4.38 8.98
C THR A 14 1.02 5.72 8.37
N LEU A 15 1.52 5.72 7.13
CA LEU A 15 1.84 6.94 6.38
C LEU A 15 0.59 7.81 6.18
N ALA A 16 -0.53 7.23 5.73
CA ALA A 16 -1.77 7.99 5.51
C ALA A 16 -2.33 8.60 6.80
N SER A 17 -2.27 7.86 7.92
CA SER A 17 -2.83 8.30 9.22
C SER A 17 -1.95 9.27 9.99
N LYS A 18 -0.63 9.29 9.73
CA LYS A 18 0.33 10.18 10.41
C LYS A 18 0.90 11.29 9.51
N ALA A 19 0.51 11.34 8.24
CA ALA A 19 0.93 12.40 7.34
C ALA A 19 0.43 13.77 7.83
N ALA A 20 1.36 14.72 7.96
CA ALA A 20 1.05 16.10 8.33
C ALA A 20 0.64 16.96 7.13
N GLN A 21 0.94 16.51 5.91
CA GLN A 21 0.67 17.22 4.67
C GLN A 21 -0.29 16.40 3.80
N LEU A 22 -1.23 17.10 3.16
CA LEU A 22 -2.27 16.48 2.33
C LEU A 22 -1.69 15.72 1.13
N ASP A 23 -0.60 16.23 0.55
CA ASP A 23 0.08 15.58 -0.57
C ASP A 23 0.70 14.23 -0.16
N ALA A 24 1.26 14.14 1.04
CA ALA A 24 1.78 12.91 1.61
C ALA A 24 0.66 11.91 1.90
N THR A 25 -0.49 12.36 2.41
CA THR A 25 -1.69 11.50 2.54
C THR A 25 -2.14 10.96 1.19
N GLN A 26 -2.20 11.80 0.16
CA GLN A 26 -2.60 11.37 -1.18
C GLN A 26 -1.63 10.35 -1.76
N ARG A 27 -0.31 10.59 -1.65
CA ARG A 27 0.71 9.64 -2.08
C ARG A 27 0.60 8.29 -1.35
N ALA A 28 0.24 8.29 -0.06
CA ALA A 28 0.02 7.06 0.69
C ALA A 28 -1.23 6.29 0.21
N ILE A 29 -2.28 6.99 -0.23
CA ILE A 29 -3.45 6.37 -0.87
C ILE A 29 -3.06 5.75 -2.21
N ASP A 30 -2.32 6.49 -3.05
CA ASP A 30 -1.85 5.99 -4.35
C ASP A 30 -0.95 4.76 -4.16
N LEU A 31 -0.11 4.75 -3.13
CA LEU A 31 0.71 3.59 -2.76
C LEU A 31 -0.14 2.36 -2.43
N LYS A 32 -1.27 2.51 -1.74
CA LYS A 32 -2.19 1.39 -1.45
C LYS A 32 -2.77 0.79 -2.73
N VAL A 33 -3.08 1.62 -3.73
CA VAL A 33 -3.55 1.13 -5.04
C VAL A 33 -2.47 0.26 -5.71
N ILE A 34 -1.22 0.70 -5.68
CA ILE A 34 -0.09 -0.07 -6.25
C ILE A 34 0.10 -1.40 -5.49
N ILE A 35 -0.01 -1.41 -4.16
CA ILE A 35 0.13 -2.64 -3.35
C ILE A 35 -0.95 -3.66 -3.73
N GLU A 36 -2.20 -3.24 -3.90
CA GLU A 36 -3.27 -4.16 -4.33
C GLU A 36 -3.05 -4.67 -5.75
N GLN A 37 -2.58 -3.83 -6.68
CA GLN A 37 -2.20 -4.27 -8.02
C GLN A 37 -1.09 -5.34 -7.98
N ILE A 38 -0.06 -5.13 -7.15
CA ILE A 38 1.02 -6.13 -6.98
C ILE A 38 0.44 -7.43 -6.41
N ARG A 39 -0.47 -7.34 -5.44
CA ARG A 39 -1.11 -8.52 -4.85
C ARG A 39 -1.90 -9.31 -5.88
N GLU A 40 -2.68 -8.65 -6.74
CA GLU A 40 -3.39 -9.30 -7.85
C GLU A 40 -2.41 -9.97 -8.83
N GLN A 41 -1.30 -9.29 -9.18
CA GLN A 41 -0.28 -9.87 -10.06
C GLN A 41 0.35 -11.13 -9.46
N VAL A 42 0.66 -11.13 -8.17
CA VAL A 42 1.18 -12.30 -7.45
C VAL A 42 0.21 -13.47 -7.53
N GLN A 43 -1.08 -13.22 -7.30
CA GLN A 43 -2.11 -14.28 -7.35
C GLN A 43 -2.30 -14.87 -8.74
N ASN A 44 -2.04 -14.09 -9.80
CA ASN A 44 -2.18 -14.57 -11.18
C ASN A 44 -1.01 -15.45 -11.66
N VAL A 45 0.14 -15.42 -10.99
CA VAL A 45 1.34 -16.18 -11.37
C VAL A 45 1.60 -17.40 -10.47
N GLU A 46 0.89 -17.51 -9.36
CA GLU A 46 0.82 -18.72 -8.52
C GLU A 46 -0.16 -19.75 -9.11
#